data_AF-A0A9X4L2A3-F1
#
_entry.id   AF-A0A9X4L2A3-F1
#
_cell.length_a   1.000
_cell.length_b   1.000
_cell.length_c   1.000
_cell.angle_alpha   90.00
_cell.angle_beta   90.00
_cell.angle_gamma   90.00
#
_symmetry.space_group_name_H-M   'P 1'
#
loop_
_entity.id
_entity.type
_entity.pdbx_description
1 polymer ?
#
loop_
_entity_poly.entity_id
_entity_poly.type
_entity_poly.pdbx_seq_one_letter_code
_entity_poly.pdbx_strand_id
1 'polypeptide(L)'
;MFFKKLLKNILYRNGNCIALGNTEHFQIVLWDAEHYNPYFTLNDSSNDLNHKEYQINIFDLLPGTYKIKHLTLDKNHGALYKIWQQYNTQHGMDEETINYVNRVSFPKLDVSEVDIIDTITYHLKLLTNAIQIIEFRRYFDKKYS
;
A
#
# COMPACT_ATOMS: atom_id res chain seq x y z
N MET A 1 -9.74 1.29 -9.96
CA MET A 1 -10.55 0.75 -8.84
C MET A 1 -9.91 1.03 -7.47
N PHE A 2 -8.57 1.02 -7.37
CA PHE A 2 -7.80 1.21 -6.13
C PHE A 2 -8.03 2.56 -5.40
N PHE A 3 -7.95 3.68 -6.12
CA PHE A 3 -8.17 5.03 -5.57
C PHE A 3 -9.63 5.33 -5.15
N LYS A 4 -10.61 4.55 -5.64
CA LYS A 4 -12.02 4.74 -5.25
C LYS A 4 -12.29 4.36 -3.79
N LYS A 5 -11.35 3.67 -3.13
CA LYS A 5 -11.42 3.30 -1.71
C LYS A 5 -10.81 4.34 -0.77
N LEU A 6 -10.24 5.42 -1.31
CA LEU A 6 -9.61 6.46 -0.51
C LEU A 6 -10.65 7.32 0.21
N LEU A 7 -10.38 7.61 1.47
CA LEU A 7 -11.14 8.58 2.25
C LEU A 7 -10.94 10.01 1.68
N LYS A 8 -11.94 10.87 1.87
CA LYS A 8 -11.98 12.18 1.19
C LYS A 8 -11.28 13.31 1.94
N ASN A 9 -11.22 13.24 3.27
CA ASN A 9 -10.71 14.32 4.10
C ASN A 9 -9.20 14.21 4.29
N ILE A 10 -8.42 15.23 3.99
CA ILE A 10 -6.95 15.20 4.12
C ILE A 10 -6.57 15.60 5.53
N LEU A 11 -5.88 14.71 6.24
CA LEU A 11 -5.34 14.96 7.59
C LEU A 11 -3.89 15.45 7.52
N TYR A 12 -3.11 14.89 6.59
CA TYR A 12 -1.70 15.22 6.41
C TYR A 12 -1.27 14.95 4.97
N ARG A 13 -0.31 15.71 4.44
CA ARG A 13 0.28 15.47 3.12
C ARG A 13 1.73 15.95 3.08
N ASN A 14 2.58 15.12 2.47
CA ASN A 14 3.95 15.42 2.09
C ASN A 14 4.20 14.90 0.65
N GLY A 15 5.40 15.06 0.10
CA GLY A 15 5.76 14.69 -1.27
C GLY A 15 5.48 13.23 -1.64
N ASN A 16 5.65 12.31 -0.68
CA ASN A 16 5.54 10.86 -0.89
C ASN A 16 4.52 10.18 0.05
N CYS A 17 3.71 10.95 0.76
CA CYS A 17 2.77 10.44 1.76
C CYS A 17 1.52 11.31 1.86
N ILE A 18 0.34 10.69 1.98
CA ILE A 18 -0.90 11.38 2.32
C ILE A 18 -1.68 10.57 3.36
N ALA A 19 -2.18 11.24 4.39
CA ALA A 19 -3.10 10.67 5.36
C ALA A 19 -4.50 11.25 5.13
N LEU A 20 -5.51 10.38 5.12
CA LEU A 20 -6.88 10.68 4.74
C LEU A 20 -7.85 10.10 5.78
N GLY A 21 -8.91 10.81 6.17
CA GLY A 21 -9.99 10.29 7.01
C GLY A 21 -10.33 11.16 8.21
N ASN A 22 -10.55 10.52 9.35
CA ASN A 22 -10.82 11.15 10.64
C ASN A 22 -10.10 10.38 11.77
N THR A 23 -10.33 10.77 13.02
CA THR A 23 -9.65 10.19 14.20
C THR A 23 -9.96 8.71 14.48
N GLU A 24 -11.09 8.20 13.96
CA GLU A 24 -11.53 6.82 14.21
C GLU A 24 -11.32 5.89 13.01
N HIS A 25 -11.29 6.46 11.81
CA HIS A 25 -11.08 5.75 10.56
C HIS A 25 -10.24 6.62 9.63
N PHE A 26 -9.00 6.20 9.42
CA PHE A 26 -8.07 6.88 8.53
C PHE A 26 -7.24 5.90 7.72
N GLN A 27 -6.64 6.44 6.67
CA GLN A 27 -5.79 5.72 5.74
C GLN A 27 -4.52 6.52 5.52
N ILE A 28 -3.39 5.82 5.47
CA ILE A 28 -2.11 6.41 5.09
C ILE A 28 -1.69 5.76 3.78
N VAL A 29 -1.40 6.59 2.78
CA VAL A 29 -0.92 6.16 1.47
C VAL A 29 0.51 6.66 1.32
N LEU A 30 1.45 5.73 1.12
CA LEU A 30 2.85 6.01 0.82
C LEU A 30 3.18 5.49 -0.57
N TRP A 31 4.02 6.24 -1.28
CA TRP A 31 4.52 5.82 -2.58
C TRP A 31 5.97 6.25 -2.76
N ASP A 32 6.70 5.47 -3.56
CA ASP A 32 8.04 5.83 -4.00
C ASP A 32 8.06 5.91 -5.52
N ALA A 33 7.81 7.08 -6.08
CA ALA A 33 7.78 7.31 -7.52
C ALA A 33 9.16 7.81 -7.99
N GLU A 34 10.09 6.88 -8.21
CA GLU A 34 11.37 7.23 -8.82
C GLU A 34 11.29 7.13 -10.35
N HIS A 35 11.59 8.24 -11.01
CA HIS A 35 11.68 8.29 -12.46
C HIS A 35 13.10 7.93 -12.89
N TYR A 36 13.30 6.70 -13.35
CA TYR A 36 14.59 6.27 -13.89
C TYR A 36 14.86 6.96 -15.24
N ASN A 37 15.94 7.73 -15.34
CA ASN A 37 16.43 8.26 -16.62
C ASN A 37 17.34 7.21 -17.31
N PRO A 38 16.93 6.66 -18.48
CA PRO A 38 17.66 5.58 -19.14
C PRO A 38 19.05 5.98 -19.69
N TYR A 39 19.39 7.27 -19.73
CA TYR A 39 20.68 7.76 -20.25
C TYR A 39 21.78 7.88 -19.19
N PHE A 40 21.48 7.69 -17.90
CA PHE A 40 22.43 7.91 -16.80
C PHE A 40 23.02 6.62 -16.19
N THR A 41 22.67 5.43 -16.67
CA THR A 41 23.02 4.16 -16.01
C THR A 41 24.21 3.42 -16.64
N LEU A 42 25.17 4.13 -17.24
CA LEU A 42 26.35 3.48 -17.81
C LEU A 42 27.45 3.17 -16.79
N ASN A 43 27.36 3.60 -15.53
CA ASN A 43 28.51 3.48 -14.63
C ASN A 43 28.25 3.30 -13.12
N ASP A 44 27.03 3.00 -12.68
CA ASP A 44 26.82 2.66 -11.27
C ASP A 44 26.53 1.18 -11.11
N SER A 45 27.59 0.44 -10.82
CA SER A 45 27.54 -0.89 -10.20
C SER A 45 27.12 -0.79 -8.73
N SER A 46 26.13 0.03 -8.42
CA SER A 46 25.60 0.11 -7.08
C SER A 46 24.53 -0.96 -6.93
N ASN A 47 24.83 -1.94 -6.07
CA ASN A 47 23.82 -2.76 -5.40
C ASN A 47 22.98 -1.86 -4.46
N ASP A 48 22.49 -0.73 -4.96
CA ASP A 48 21.73 0.24 -4.19
C ASP A 48 20.40 -0.40 -3.81
N LEU A 49 20.10 -0.32 -2.52
CA LEU A 49 18.96 -0.94 -1.89
C LEU A 49 17.71 -0.59 -2.70
N ASN A 50 17.12 -1.59 -3.38
CA ASN A 50 15.90 -1.49 -4.19
C ASN A 50 14.63 -1.16 -3.37
N HIS A 51 14.78 -0.50 -2.22
CA HIS A 51 13.75 -0.15 -1.27
C HIS A 51 14.16 1.00 -0.36
N LYS A 52 13.18 1.78 0.09
CA LYS A 52 13.29 2.79 1.14
C LYS A 52 12.62 2.32 2.42
N GLU A 53 13.17 2.71 3.56
CA GLU A 53 12.57 2.46 4.87
C GLU A 53 11.88 3.74 5.36
N TYR A 54 10.65 3.58 5.86
CA TYR A 54 9.86 4.67 6.42
C TYR A 54 9.45 4.29 7.85
N GLN A 55 9.52 5.27 8.75
CA GLN A 55 8.91 5.20 10.06
C GLN A 55 7.76 6.20 10.11
N ILE A 56 6.59 5.73 10.50
CA ILE A 56 5.40 6.55 10.68
C ILE A 56 5.06 6.55 12.16
N ASN A 57 5.05 7.74 12.75
CA ASN A 57 4.60 7.95 14.11
C ASN A 57 3.25 8.67 14.05
N ILE A 58 2.24 8.08 14.66
CA ILE A 58 0.90 8.65 14.76
C ILE A 58 0.63 8.91 16.23
N PHE A 59 0.29 10.16 16.53
CA PHE A 59 0.03 10.66 17.87
C PHE A 59 -1.45 11.01 18.02
N ASP A 60 -1.89 11.23 19.27
CA ASP A 60 -3.24 11.67 19.62
C ASP A 60 -4.35 10.73 19.09
N LEU A 61 -4.11 9.42 19.08
CA LEU A 61 -5.11 8.42 18.71
C LEU A 61 -6.06 8.14 19.86
N LEU A 62 -7.33 7.92 19.53
CA LEU A 62 -8.33 7.56 20.52
C LEU A 62 -8.04 6.15 21.07
N PRO A 63 -8.05 5.93 22.41
CA PRO A 63 -7.77 4.63 22.98
C PRO A 63 -8.75 3.54 22.50
N GLY A 64 -8.26 2.36 22.12
CA GLY A 64 -9.10 1.21 21.78
C GLY A 64 -8.44 0.25 20.80
N THR A 65 -9.17 -0.79 20.43
CA THR A 65 -8.71 -1.80 19.47
C THR A 65 -8.93 -1.31 18.04
N TYR A 66 -7.86 -1.34 17.23
CA TYR A 66 -7.89 -0.97 15.82
C TYR A 66 -7.70 -2.20 14.95
N LYS A 67 -8.52 -2.32 13.91
CA LYS A 67 -8.25 -3.17 12.76
C LYS A 67 -7.35 -2.42 11.79
N ILE A 68 -6.19 -3.01 11.49
CA ILE A 68 -5.23 -2.49 10.54
C ILE A 68 -5.26 -3.38 9.30
N LYS A 69 -5.42 -2.76 8.12
CA LYS A 69 -5.26 -3.44 6.83
C LYS A 69 -4.14 -2.79 6.04
N HIS A 70 -3.16 -3.58 5.65
CA HIS A 70 -2.01 -3.11 4.89
C HIS A 70 -2.06 -3.71 3.49
N LEU A 71 -2.31 -2.86 2.49
CA LEU A 71 -2.22 -3.22 1.07
C LEU A 71 -0.87 -2.79 0.50
N THR A 72 -0.21 -3.71 -0.20
CA THR A 72 1.04 -3.45 -0.91
C THR A 72 0.87 -3.73 -2.40
N LEU A 73 1.13 -2.71 -3.23
CA LEU A 73 1.40 -2.86 -4.66
C LEU A 73 2.86 -2.59 -4.91
N ASP A 74 3.54 -3.53 -5.54
CA ASP A 74 4.93 -3.42 -5.94
C ASP A 74 5.18 -4.30 -7.19
N LYS A 75 6.43 -4.39 -7.62
CA LYS A 75 6.83 -5.21 -8.79
C LYS A 75 6.56 -6.72 -8.63
N ASN A 76 6.33 -7.20 -7.41
CA ASN A 76 6.04 -8.58 -7.06
C ASN A 76 4.54 -8.81 -6.78
N HIS A 77 3.82 -7.76 -6.37
CA HIS A 77 2.42 -7.83 -5.95
C HIS A 77 1.58 -6.77 -6.68
N GLY A 78 0.57 -7.18 -7.46
CA GLY A 78 -0.25 -6.23 -8.22
C GLY A 78 0.31 -5.80 -9.57
N ALA A 79 1.41 -6.42 -10.02
CA ALA A 79 2.05 -6.15 -11.31
C ALA A 79 1.31 -6.82 -12.48
N LEU A 80 0.07 -6.39 -12.75
CA LEU A 80 -0.79 -6.93 -13.81
C LEU A 80 -0.06 -7.05 -15.15
N TYR A 81 0.71 -6.04 -15.55
CA TYR A 81 1.42 -6.04 -16.82
C TYR A 81 2.46 -7.18 -16.93
N LYS A 82 3.22 -7.42 -15.85
CA LYS A 82 4.26 -8.46 -15.83
C LYS A 82 3.62 -9.86 -15.91
N ILE A 83 2.54 -10.07 -15.17
CA ILE A 83 1.80 -11.33 -15.20
C ILE A 83 1.12 -11.48 -16.57
N TRP A 84 0.55 -10.41 -17.12
CA TRP A 84 -0.08 -10.44 -18.44
C TRP A 84 0.90 -10.85 -19.53
N GLN A 85 2.11 -10.30 -19.55
CA GLN A 85 3.14 -10.67 -20.52
C GLN A 85 3.53 -12.15 -20.45
N GLN A 86 3.49 -12.77 -19.27
CA GLN A 86 3.87 -14.17 -19.09
C GLN A 86 2.84 -15.15 -19.68
N TYR A 87 1.55 -14.80 -19.66
CA TYR A 87 0.47 -15.68 -20.10
C TYR A 87 -0.13 -15.29 -21.46
N ASN A 88 0.32 -14.18 -22.06
CA ASN A 88 -0.19 -13.71 -23.35
C ASN A 88 0.44 -14.52 -24.50
N THR A 89 -0.40 -15.04 -25.39
CA THR A 89 0.06 -15.69 -26.62
C THR A 89 -0.15 -14.76 -27.82
N GLN A 90 0.31 -15.16 -29.01
CA GLN A 90 0.02 -14.46 -30.26
C GLN A 90 -1.49 -14.35 -30.55
N HIS A 91 -2.31 -15.23 -29.96
CA HIS A 91 -3.77 -15.24 -30.09
C HIS A 91 -4.50 -14.60 -28.91
N GLY A 92 -3.77 -13.99 -27.96
CA GLY A 92 -4.33 -13.44 -26.73
C GLY A 92 -4.46 -14.46 -25.60
N MET A 93 -5.40 -14.19 -24.69
CA MET A 93 -5.74 -15.05 -23.54
C MET A 93 -7.22 -15.40 -23.58
N ASP A 94 -7.54 -16.63 -23.20
CA ASP A 94 -8.92 -17.04 -22.93
C ASP A 94 -9.44 -16.48 -21.59
N GLU A 95 -10.75 -16.63 -21.37
CA GLU A 95 -11.42 -16.12 -20.17
C GLU A 95 -10.88 -16.75 -18.87
N GLU A 96 -10.52 -18.03 -18.90
CA GLU A 96 -9.94 -18.73 -17.74
C GLU A 96 -8.61 -18.10 -17.33
N THR A 97 -7.74 -17.85 -18.31
CA THR A 97 -6.43 -17.23 -18.14
C THR A 97 -6.59 -15.78 -17.68
N ILE A 98 -7.52 -15.01 -18.24
CA ILE A 98 -7.82 -13.64 -17.79
C ILE A 98 -8.28 -13.64 -16.33
N ASN A 99 -9.17 -14.57 -15.96
CA ASN A 99 -9.66 -14.70 -14.59
C ASN A 99 -8.53 -15.09 -13.62
N TYR A 100 -7.65 -15.98 -14.02
CA TYR A 100 -6.45 -16.34 -13.25
C TYR A 100 -5.53 -15.13 -13.05
N VAL A 101 -5.15 -14.45 -14.14
CA VAL A 101 -4.29 -13.26 -14.13
C VAL A 101 -4.89 -12.18 -13.23
N ASN A 102 -6.20 -11.93 -13.31
CA ASN A 102 -6.87 -10.98 -12.43
C ASN A 102 -6.76 -11.36 -10.95
N ARG A 103 -6.90 -12.65 -10.60
CA ARG A 103 -6.77 -13.13 -9.21
C ARG A 103 -5.35 -12.98 -8.68
N VAL A 104 -4.33 -13.34 -9.46
CA VAL A 104 -2.92 -13.26 -9.03
C VAL A 104 -2.35 -11.85 -9.09
N SER A 105 -3.02 -10.94 -9.80
CA SER A 105 -2.66 -9.51 -9.87
C SER A 105 -3.30 -8.67 -8.76
N PHE A 106 -3.89 -9.29 -7.73
CA PHE A 106 -4.36 -8.54 -6.57
C PHE A 106 -3.16 -8.08 -5.71
N PRO A 107 -3.24 -6.87 -5.12
CA PRO A 107 -2.26 -6.40 -4.15
C PRO A 107 -2.16 -7.36 -2.96
N LYS A 108 -0.98 -7.46 -2.36
CA LYS A 108 -0.83 -8.19 -1.09
C LYS A 108 -1.65 -7.48 -0.02
N LEU A 109 -2.42 -8.23 0.76
CA LEU A 109 -3.22 -7.73 1.88
C LEU A 109 -2.79 -8.43 3.16
N ASP A 110 -2.28 -7.67 4.11
CA ASP A 110 -2.04 -8.11 5.49
C ASP A 110 -3.08 -7.46 6.41
N VAL A 111 -3.56 -8.20 7.40
CA VAL A 111 -4.58 -7.75 8.36
C VAL A 111 -4.13 -8.08 9.77
N SER A 112 -4.20 -7.10 10.67
CA SER A 112 -3.86 -7.26 12.08
C SER A 112 -4.80 -6.46 12.98
N GLU A 113 -4.79 -6.77 14.26
CA GLU A 113 -5.51 -6.02 15.31
C GLU A 113 -4.51 -5.55 16.34
N VAL A 114 -4.64 -4.30 16.78
CA VAL A 114 -3.73 -3.68 17.74
C VAL A 114 -4.53 -2.83 18.73
N ASP A 115 -4.28 -3.02 20.02
CA ASP A 115 -4.77 -2.14 21.06
C ASP A 115 -3.87 -0.91 21.16
N ILE A 116 -4.46 0.25 20.93
CA ILE A 116 -3.75 1.54 20.95
C ILE A 116 -4.24 2.34 22.16
N ILE A 117 -3.31 2.90 22.92
CA ILE A 117 -3.63 3.79 24.05
C ILE A 117 -3.62 5.25 23.61
N ASP A 118 -2.60 5.66 22.84
CA ASP A 118 -2.44 7.06 22.41
C ASP A 118 -1.61 7.19 21.13
N THR A 119 -0.51 6.41 21.04
CA THR A 119 0.41 6.50 19.89
C THR A 119 0.63 5.14 19.25
N ILE A 120 0.93 5.14 17.95
CA ILE A 120 1.46 3.96 17.25
C ILE A 120 2.64 4.35 16.37
N THR A 121 3.67 3.50 16.38
CA THR A 121 4.81 3.58 15.47
C THR A 121 4.73 2.42 14.48
N TYR A 122 4.89 2.71 13.20
CA TYR A 122 4.82 1.74 12.12
C TYR A 122 6.08 1.81 11.26
N HIS A 123 6.79 0.69 11.13
CA HIS A 123 7.98 0.57 10.31
C HIS A 123 7.64 -0.10 8.99
N LEU A 124 8.03 0.53 7.88
CA LEU A 124 7.67 0.12 6.54
C LEU A 124 8.91 0.01 5.68
N LYS A 125 8.89 -1.00 4.81
CA LYS A 125 9.84 -1.17 3.73
C LYS A 125 9.10 -1.06 2.41
N LEU A 126 9.44 -0.06 1.61
CA LEU A 126 8.78 0.26 0.36
C LEU A 126 9.74 0.02 -0.79
N LEU A 127 9.44 -0.94 -1.67
CA LEU A 127 10.25 -1.16 -2.88
C LEU A 127 10.15 0.04 -3.83
N THR A 128 11.15 0.24 -4.68
CA THR A 128 11.08 1.30 -5.70
C THR A 128 9.84 1.12 -6.58
N ASN A 129 9.12 2.21 -6.86
CA ASN A 129 7.84 2.22 -7.59
C ASN A 129 6.70 1.43 -6.90
N ALA A 130 6.83 1.15 -5.61
CA ALA A 130 5.75 0.58 -4.82
C ALA A 130 4.81 1.66 -4.25
N ILE A 131 3.57 1.24 -4.02
CA ILE A 131 2.53 1.99 -3.32
C ILE A 131 2.03 1.11 -2.18
N GLN A 132 1.99 1.66 -0.98
CA GLN A 132 1.41 1.00 0.19
C GLN A 132 0.25 1.84 0.74
N ILE A 133 -0.84 1.16 1.12
CA ILE A 133 -1.98 1.78 1.78
C ILE A 133 -2.21 1.05 3.09
N ILE A 134 -2.28 1.81 4.18
CA ILE A 134 -2.52 1.28 5.52
C ILE A 134 -3.79 1.92 6.04
N GLU A 135 -4.83 1.12 6.20
CA GLU A 135 -6.12 1.53 6.74
C GLU A 135 -6.20 1.18 8.21
N PHE A 136 -6.48 2.18 9.04
CA PHE A 136 -6.72 2.05 10.46
C PHE A 136 -8.19 2.30 10.72
N ARG A 137 -8.86 1.34 11.35
CA ARG A 137 -10.26 1.48 11.73
C ARG A 137 -10.45 1.00 13.17
N ARG A 138 -10.81 1.92 14.06
CA ARG A 138 -11.17 1.60 15.44
C ARG A 138 -12.42 0.73 15.46
N TYR A 139 -12.43 -0.30 16.30
CA TYR A 139 -13.63 -1.04 16.60
C TYR A 139 -14.53 -0.19 17.50
N PHE A 140 -15.79 -0.02 17.09
CA PHE A 140 -16.81 0.44 18.02
C PHE A 140 -17.29 -0.78 18.78
N ASP A 141 -16.88 -0.91 20.04
CA ASP A 141 -17.52 -1.85 20.93
C ASP A 141 -19.00 -1.44 21.03
N LYS A 142 -19.88 -2.22 20.41
CA LYS A 142 -21.32 -2.18 20.72
C LYS A 142 -21.52 -2.75 22.12
N LYS A 143 -21.10 -2.03 23.14
CA LYS A 143 -21.58 -2.25 24.50
C LYS A 143 -22.55 -1.13 24.83
N TYR A 144 -23.79 -1.55 25.07
CA TYR A 144 -24.96 -0.77 25.49
C TYR A 144 -25.77 -0.10 24.37
N SER A 145 -26.64 -0.91 23.73
CA SER A 145 -28.03 -0.50 23.45
C SER A 145 -28.90 -0.90 24.65
#